data_AF-A0A838FAD4-F1
#
_entry.id   AF-A0A838FAD4-F1
#
_cell.length_a   1.000
_cell.length_b   1.000
_cell.length_c   1.000
_cell.angle_alpha   90.00
_cell.angle_beta   90.00
_cell.angle_gamma   90.00
#
_symmetry.space_group_name_H-M   'P 1'
#
loop_
_entity.id
_entity.type
_entity.pdbx_description
1 polymer ?
#
loop_
_entity_poly.entity_id
_entity_poly.type
_entity_poly.pdbx_seq_one_letter_code
_entity_poly.pdbx_strand_id
1 'polypeptide(L)' 'MSFIEELKWRGLLFDLTEGTEEHLSTGMRVGYAGFDPSAPSLHIGNLVQIMLLTHFQRAGHRPIALVGGATGMIGDPS' A
#
# COMPACT_ATOMS: atom_id res chain seq x y z
N MET A 1 8.58 4.68 15.62
CA MET A 1 7.75 5.51 14.73
C MET A 1 6.64 4.64 14.21
N SER A 2 5.39 5.09 14.29
CA SER A 2 4.22 4.36 13.78
C SER A 2 4.25 4.33 12.25
N PHE A 3 3.48 3.43 11.63
CA PHE A 3 3.33 3.40 10.17
C PHE A 3 2.85 4.75 9.62
N ILE A 4 1.83 5.35 10.24
CA ILE A 4 1.24 6.61 9.79
C ILE A 4 2.23 7.78 9.95
N GLU A 5 2.97 7.82 11.06
CA GLU A 5 4.02 8.82 11.27
C GLU A 5 5.10 8.73 10.18
N GLU A 6 5.57 7.52 9.86
CA GLU A 6 6.58 7.27 8.82
C GLU A 6 6.11 7.79 7.45
N LEU A 7 4.84 7.52 7.09
CA LEU A 7 4.28 8.00 5.82
C LEU A 7 4.13 9.52 5.78
N LYS A 8 3.62 10.13 6.86
CA LYS A 8 3.50 11.60 6.99
C LYS A 8 4.85 12.28 6.85
N TRP A 9 5.87 11.77 7.56
CA TRP A 9 7.23 12.31 7.53
C TRP A 9 7.86 12.26 6.13
N ARG A 10 7.59 11.20 5.35
CA ARG A 10 8.09 11.06 3.97
C ARG A 10 7.24 11.78 2.92
N GLY A 11 6.12 12.39 3.29
CA GLY A 11 5.17 12.96 2.34
C GLY A 11 4.45 11.92 1.47
N LEU A 12 4.31 10.68 1.97
CA LEU A 12 3.68 9.56 1.25
C LEU A 12 2.18 9.41 1.56
N LEU A 13 1.66 10.13 2.54
CA LEU A 13 0.26 10.09 2.92
C LEU A 13 -0.53 11.18 2.20
N PHE A 14 -1.42 10.78 1.29
CA PHE A 14 -2.34 11.70 0.62
C PHE A 14 -3.70 11.79 1.34
N ASP A 15 -4.29 10.64 1.66
CA ASP A 15 -5.59 10.55 2.33
C ASP A 15 -5.59 9.40 3.35
N LEU A 16 -6.46 9.50 4.36
CA LEU A 16 -6.57 8.54 5.47
C LEU A 16 -7.99 8.51 6.01
N THR A 17 -8.59 7.32 6.07
CA THR A 17 -9.89 7.13 6.73
C THR A 17 -9.78 7.39 8.24
N GLU A 18 -10.78 8.08 8.81
CA GLU A 18 -10.86 8.33 10.25
C GLU A 18 -10.75 7.03 11.07
N GLY A 19 -10.03 7.09 12.20
CA GLY A 19 -9.81 5.93 13.08
C GLY A 19 -8.73 4.95 12.61
N THR A 20 -8.13 5.11 11.42
CA THR A 20 -7.10 4.19 10.92
C THR A 20 -5.88 4.11 11.85
N GLU A 21 -5.44 5.25 12.39
CA GLU A 21 -4.26 5.29 13.27
C GLU A 21 -4.47 4.51 14.58
N GLU A 22 -5.66 4.64 15.20
CA GLU A 22 -6.06 3.84 16.36
C GLU A 22 -6.24 2.35 16.00
N HIS A 23 -6.83 2.07 14.84
CA HIS A 23 -6.99 0.70 14.38
C HIS A 23 -5.64 -0.02 14.19
N LEU A 24 -4.64 0.69 13.68
CA LEU A 24 -3.28 0.16 13.50
C LEU A 24 -2.50 0.04 14.81
N SER A 25 -2.80 0.87 15.81
CA SER A 25 -2.10 0.83 17.11
C SER A 25 -2.55 -0.34 18.00
N THR A 26 -3.76 -0.87 17.78
CA THR A 26 -4.34 -1.96 18.59
C THR A 26 -3.82 -3.36 18.26
N GLY A 27 -2.94 -3.50 17.26
CA GLY A 27 -2.25 -4.77 17.00
C GLY A 27 -1.81 -4.95 15.55
N MET A 28 -1.25 -6.13 15.25
CA MET A 28 -0.89 -6.50 13.89
C MET A 28 -2.13 -6.53 12.98
N ARG A 29 -2.01 -5.94 11.80
CA ARG A 29 -3.06 -5.87 10.79
C ARG A 29 -2.57 -6.48 9.49
N VAL A 30 -3.50 -6.99 8.69
CA VAL A 30 -3.24 -7.44 7.33
C VAL A 30 -3.76 -6.35 6.39
N GLY A 31 -2.95 -5.97 5.41
CA GLY A 31 -3.28 -4.93 4.42
C GLY A 31 -2.74 -5.29 3.06
N TYR A 32 -3.29 -4.71 2.00
CA TYR A 32 -2.91 -5.05 0.63
C TYR A 32 -2.74 -3.81 -0.25
N ALA A 33 -1.97 -3.96 -1.32
CA ALA A 33 -1.96 -3.06 -2.47
C ALA A 33 -2.06 -3.88 -3.76
N GLY A 34 -2.89 -3.43 -4.69
CA GLY A 34 -3.11 -4.06 -5.99
C GLY A 34 -2.14 -3.55 -7.05
N PHE A 35 -1.70 -4.44 -7.94
CA PHE A 35 -0.86 -4.14 -9.09
C PHE A 35 -1.44 -4.84 -10.33
N ASP A 36 -1.89 -4.06 -11.31
CA ASP A 36 -2.40 -4.59 -12.57
C ASP A 36 -1.26 -4.81 -13.58
N PRO A 37 -1.23 -5.93 -14.31
CA PRO A 37 -0.20 -6.23 -15.30
C PRO A 37 -0.44 -5.46 -16.62
N SER A 38 -0.43 -4.14 -16.57
CA SER A 38 -0.63 -3.27 -17.74
C SER A 38 0.57 -3.19 -18.69
N ALA A 39 1.74 -3.67 -18.25
CA ALA A 39 2.97 -3.72 -19.02
C ALA A 39 3.81 -4.97 -18.66
N PRO A 40 4.79 -5.38 -19.49
CA PRO A 40 5.66 -6.53 -19.21
C PRO A 40 6.55 -6.37 -17.96
N SER A 41 6.70 -5.14 -17.45
CA SER A 41 7.49 -4.82 -16.26
C SER A 41 6.88 -3.64 -15.53
N LEU A 42 7.10 -3.60 -14.22
CA LEU A 42 6.88 -2.40 -13.41
C LEU A 42 7.90 -1.30 -13.78
N HIS A 43 7.55 -0.05 -13.50
CA HIS A 43 8.43 1.10 -13.63
C HIS A 43 8.41 1.94 -12.34
N ILE A 44 9.11 3.08 -12.34
CA ILE A 44 9.29 3.91 -11.14
C ILE A 44 7.97 4.38 -10.51
N GLY A 45 6.89 4.47 -11.29
CA GLY A 45 5.57 4.84 -10.79
C GLY A 45 5.00 3.85 -9.78
N ASN A 46 5.33 2.55 -9.93
CA ASN A 46 4.87 1.51 -9.02
C ASN A 46 5.67 1.47 -7.71
N LEU A 47 6.84 2.11 -7.66
CA LEU A 47 7.74 2.04 -6.50
C LEU A 47 7.09 2.62 -5.24
N VAL A 48 6.25 3.66 -5.38
CA VAL A 48 5.57 4.28 -4.23
C VAL A 48 4.68 3.26 -3.49
N GLN A 49 3.87 2.49 -4.21
CA GLN A 49 3.04 1.45 -3.61
C GLN A 49 3.85 0.28 -3.04
N ILE A 50 4.97 -0.09 -3.67
CA ILE A 50 5.88 -1.12 -3.14
C ILE A 50 6.51 -0.65 -1.82
N MET A 51 6.95 0.61 -1.77
CA MET A 51 7.51 1.19 -0.55
C MET A 51 6.47 1.30 0.55
N LEU A 52 5.21 1.62 0.22
CA LEU A 52 4.10 1.60 1.18
C LEU A 52 3.98 0.23 1.87
N LEU A 53 3.93 -0.86 1.10
CA LEU A 53 3.88 -2.23 1.65
C LEU A 53 5.12 -2.56 2.48
N THR A 54 6.29 -2.07 2.06
CA THR A 54 7.56 -2.26 2.80
C THR A 54 7.52 -1.56 4.16
N HIS A 55 7.05 -0.31 4.21
CA HIS A 55 6.89 0.43 5.47
C HIS A 55 5.83 -0.21 6.36
N PHE A 56 4.75 -0.73 5.77
CA PHE A 56 3.71 -1.45 6.49
C PHE A 56 4.26 -2.71 7.18
N GLN A 57 5.10 -3.48 6.46
CA GLN A 57 5.79 -4.64 7.03
C GLN A 57 6.75 -4.26 8.16
N ARG A 58 7.55 -3.20 7.96
CA ARG A 58 8.52 -2.72 8.95
C ARG A 58 7.86 -2.19 10.23
N ALA A 59 6.63 -1.70 10.13
CA ALA A 59 5.82 -1.31 11.27
C ALA A 59 5.20 -2.52 12.02
N GLY A 60 5.46 -3.74 11.58
CA GLY A 60 4.99 -4.97 12.22
C GLY A 60 3.67 -5.52 11.68
N HIS A 61 3.15 -4.96 10.58
CA HIS A 61 1.95 -5.45 9.91
C HIS A 61 2.27 -6.48 8.82
N ARG A 62 1.25 -7.16 8.30
CA ARG A 62 1.38 -8.15 7.23
C ARG A 62 0.90 -7.59 5.89
N PRO A 63 1.80 -7.23 4.96
CA PRO A 63 1.41 -6.78 3.63
C PRO A 63 1.01 -7.96 2.73
N ILE A 64 0.16 -7.67 1.75
CA ILE A 64 -0.18 -8.54 0.62
C ILE A 64 -0.01 -7.73 -0.66
N ALA A 65 0.90 -8.16 -1.55
CA ALA A 65 0.97 -7.64 -2.90
C ALA A 65 0.02 -8.45 -3.79
N LEU A 66 -1.09 -7.84 -4.21
CA LEU A 66 -2.11 -8.51 -5.00
C LEU A 66 -1.87 -8.22 -6.48
N VAL A 67 -1.67 -9.27 -7.28
CA VAL A 67 -1.55 -9.14 -8.74
C VAL A 67 -2.94 -9.24 -9.36
N GLY A 68 -3.32 -8.20 -10.09
CA GLY A 68 -4.62 -8.03 -10.72
C GLY A 68 -4.80 -8.82 -12.00
N GLY A 69 -4.74 -10.16 -11.94
CA GLY A 69 -4.92 -11.01 -13.12
C GLY A 69 -6.30 -10.85 -13.78
N ALA A 70 -7.34 -10.54 -13.00
CA ALA A 70 -8.68 -10.27 -13.51
C ALA A 70 -8.92 -8.79 -13.85
N THR A 71 -8.53 -7.87 -12.96
CA THR A 71 -8.66 -6.42 -13.14
C THR A 71 -7.86 -5.93 -14.35
N GLY A 72 -6.66 -6.45 -14.56
CA GLY A 72 -5.85 -6.17 -15.74
C GLY A 72 -6.47 -6.62 -17.07
N MET A 73 -7.43 -7.56 -17.06
CA MET A 73 -8.17 -7.92 -18.29
C MET A 73 -9.27 -6.91 -18.64
N ILE A 74 -9.78 -6.16 -17.66
CA ILE A 74 -10.81 -5.14 -17.87
C ILE A 74 -10.16 -3.78 -18.13
N GLY A 75 -9.09 -3.47 -17.40
CA GLY A 75 -8.48 -2.15 -17.36
C GLY A 75 -9.20 -1.23 -16.38
N ASP A 76 -8.43 -0.46 -15.64
CA ASP A 76 -8.96 0.58 -14.76
C ASP A 76 -9.13 1.89 -15.55
N PRO A 77 -10.35 2.48 -15.62
CA PRO A 77 -10.59 3.74 -16.34
C PRO A 77 -10.31 4.99 -15.50
N SER A 78 -9.88 4.83 -14.23
CA SER A 78 -9.65 5.96 -13.31
C SER A 78 -8.43 6.83 -13.64
#